data_AF-A0A2G9N079-F1
#
_entry.id   AF-A0A2G9N079-F1
#
_cell.length_a   1.000
_cell.length_b   1.000
_cell.length_c   1.000
_cell.angle_alpha   90.00
_cell.angle_beta   90.00
_cell.angle_gamma   90.00
#
_symmetry.space_group_name_H-M   'P 1'
#
loop_
_entity.id
_entity.type
_entity.pdbx_description
1 polymer ?
#
loop_
_entity_poly.entity_id
_entity_poly.type
_entity_poly.pdbx_seq_one_letter_code
_entity_poly.pdbx_strand_id
1 'polypeptide(L)'
;MISTGLQKLDDFLSGGIPDGVITDIYGASGTGKTQLLFQICINAIKNGGNVLYQDTTGSFRPERILEIQKQQNLTFDILEKITVSRITNTSE
;
A
#
# COMPACT_ATOMS: atom_id res chain seq x y z
N MET A 1 12.64 -5.15 2.48
CA MET A 1 12.06 -3.92 3.06
C MET A 1 11.32 -3.20 1.95
N ILE A 2 10.28 -2.44 2.29
CA ILE A 2 9.49 -1.70 1.31
C ILE A 2 9.55 -0.20 1.66
N SER A 3 10.10 0.62 0.77
CA SER A 3 10.10 2.07 0.93
C SER A 3 8.67 2.60 1.03
N THR A 4 8.46 3.59 1.91
CA THR A 4 7.20 4.34 2.02
C THR A 4 7.04 5.38 0.91
N GLY A 5 8.12 5.69 0.18
CA GLY A 5 8.19 6.80 -0.78
C GLY A 5 8.44 8.17 -0.14
N LEU A 6 8.57 8.22 1.19
CA LEU A 6 8.86 9.43 1.95
C LEU A 6 10.23 9.29 2.61
N GLN A 7 11.25 9.95 2.06
CA GLN A 7 12.64 9.80 2.52
C GLN A 7 12.81 9.92 4.04
N LYS A 8 12.22 10.97 4.65
CA LYS A 8 12.33 11.18 6.11
C LYS A 8 11.70 10.05 6.94
N LEU A 9 10.61 9.46 6.45
CA LEU A 9 9.96 8.36 7.13
C LEU A 9 10.75 7.07 6.93
N ASP A 10 11.28 6.84 5.72
CA ASP A 10 12.16 5.70 5.45
C ASP A 10 13.41 5.76 6.32
N ASP A 11 14.05 6.93 6.47
CA ASP A 11 15.20 7.12 7.35
C ASP A 11 14.85 6.80 8.82
N PHE A 12 13.70 7.29 9.30
CA PHE A 12 13.21 6.99 10.65
C PHE A 12 12.97 5.48 10.85
N LEU A 13 12.48 4.79 9.82
CA LEU A 13 12.25 3.35 9.82
C LEU A 13 13.50 2.53 9.43
N SER A 14 14.68 3.15 9.33
CA SER A 14 15.94 2.48 8.94
C SER A 14 15.91 1.84 7.55
N GLY A 15 15.21 2.45 6.59
CA GLY A 15 15.15 2.06 5.18
C GLY A 15 13.74 1.79 4.63
N GLY A 16 12.70 1.82 5.47
CA GLY A 16 11.30 1.63 5.08
C GLY A 16 10.58 0.60 5.96
N ILE A 17 9.47 0.06 5.47
CA ILE A 17 8.72 -0.99 6.17
C ILE A 17 9.56 -2.27 6.27
N PRO A 18 9.81 -2.82 7.47
CA PRO A 18 10.62 -4.03 7.67
C PRO A 18 9.91 -5.30 7.18
N ASP A 19 10.69 -6.25 6.68
CA ASP A 19 10.15 -7.56 6.27
C ASP A 19 9.92 -8.46 7.50
N GLY A 20 8.93 -9.36 7.41
CA GLY A 20 8.67 -10.35 8.48
C GLY A 20 8.08 -9.78 9.77
N VAL A 21 7.68 -8.51 9.77
CA VAL A 21 7.11 -7.81 10.93
C VAL A 21 5.79 -7.17 10.57
N ILE A 22 4.80 -7.30 11.46
CA ILE A 22 3.52 -6.58 11.34
C ILE A 22 3.77 -5.10 11.73
N THR A 23 3.52 -4.19 10.79
CA THR A 23 3.61 -2.75 11.01
C THR A 23 2.21 -2.15 11.05
N ASP A 24 1.85 -1.49 12.16
CA ASP A 24 0.56 -0.85 12.32
C ASP A 24 0.62 0.65 11.99
N ILE A 25 -0.33 1.13 11.19
CA ILE A 25 -0.44 2.54 10.75
C ILE A 25 -1.79 3.07 11.23
N TYR A 26 -1.79 3.80 12.35
CA TYR A 26 -3.01 4.27 13.00
C TYR A 26 -3.14 5.81 13.02
N GLY A 27 -4.36 6.30 13.26
CA GLY A 27 -4.69 7.73 13.31
C GLY A 27 -6.10 8.07 12.84
N ALA A 28 -6.53 9.31 13.04
CA ALA A 28 -7.88 9.79 12.70
C ALA A 28 -8.23 9.64 11.21
N SER A 29 -9.53 9.64 10.86
CA SER A 29 -9.94 9.62 9.45
C SER A 29 -9.34 10.80 8.67
N GLY A 30 -8.97 10.57 7.41
CA GLY A 30 -8.37 11.62 6.56
C GLY A 30 -6.90 11.94 6.80
N THR A 31 -6.21 11.32 7.77
CA THR A 31 -4.77 11.57 8.03
C THR A 31 -3.81 10.97 6.98
N GLY A 32 -4.33 10.37 5.90
CA GLY A 32 -3.50 9.84 4.82
C GLY A 32 -3.12 8.36 4.92
N LYS A 33 -3.62 7.61 5.90
CA LYS A 33 -3.29 6.17 6.09
C LYS A 33 -3.49 5.33 4.82
N THR A 34 -4.68 5.38 4.22
CA THR A 34 -4.99 4.62 3.00
C THR A 34 -4.14 5.08 1.81
N GLN A 35 -3.81 6.37 1.74
CA GLN A 35 -2.95 6.92 0.69
C GLN A 35 -1.52 6.38 0.82
N LEU A 36 -0.98 6.37 2.04
CA LEU A 36 0.32 5.79 2.34
C LEU A 36 0.33 4.29 2.03
N LEU A 37 -0.74 3.56 2.37
CA LEU A 37 -0.85 2.13 2.07
C LEU A 37 -0.82 1.86 0.56
N PHE A 38 -1.52 2.66 -0.26
CA PHE A 38 -1.44 2.54 -1.73
C PHE A 38 -0.03 2.80 -2.26
N GLN A 39 0.67 3.81 -1.73
CA GLN A 39 2.05 4.08 -2.12
C GLN A 39 2.99 2.92 -1.77
N ILE A 40 2.83 2.32 -0.59
CA ILE A 40 3.59 1.14 -0.15
C ILE A 40 3.28 -0.06 -1.06
N CYS A 41 2.01 -0.28 -1.45
CA CYS A 41 1.65 -1.35 -2.38
C CYS A 41 2.37 -1.21 -3.73
N ILE A 42 2.37 0.01 -4.30
CA ILE A 42 3.08 0.31 -5.54
C ILE A 42 4.59 0.05 -5.39
N ASN A 43 5.19 0.47 -4.28
CA ASN A 43 6.62 0.26 -4.03
C ASN A 43 6.97 -1.22 -3.84
N ALA A 44 6.11 -2.01 -3.21
CA ALA A 44 6.27 -3.46 -3.09
C ALA A 44 6.27 -4.13 -4.47
N ILE A 45 5.37 -3.72 -5.36
CA ILE A 45 5.25 -4.26 -6.72
C ILE A 45 6.43 -3.84 -7.59
N LYS A 46 6.92 -2.60 -7.47
CA LYS A 46 8.16 -2.13 -8.11
C LYS A 46 9.36 -3.01 -7.77
N ASN A 47 9.38 -3.57 -6.56
CA ASN A 47 10.42 -4.49 -6.10
C ASN A 47 10.18 -5.95 -6.53
N GLY A 48 9.22 -6.20 -7.44
CA GLY A 48 8.88 -7.52 -7.96
C GLY A 48 7.89 -8.32 -7.11
N GLY A 49 7.30 -7.71 -6.08
CA GLY A 49 6.33 -8.35 -5.20
C GLY A 49 4.90 -8.42 -5.76
N ASN A 50 4.05 -9.20 -5.09
CA ASN A 50 2.59 -9.18 -5.25
C ASN A 50 1.95 -8.70 -3.93
N VAL A 51 0.76 -8.11 -4.01
CA VAL A 51 0.06 -7.54 -2.86
C VAL A 51 -1.28 -8.25 -2.66
N LEU A 52 -1.53 -8.70 -1.43
CA LEU A 52 -2.87 -9.05 -0.95
C LEU A 52 -3.43 -7.87 -0.16
N TYR A 53 -4.42 -7.17 -0.72
CA TYR A 53 -5.11 -6.07 -0.06
C TYR A 53 -6.40 -6.57 0.59
N GLN A 54 -6.43 -6.56 1.92
CA GLN A 54 -7.63 -6.90 2.69
C GLN A 54 -8.43 -5.62 2.99
N ASP A 55 -9.56 -5.46 2.31
CA ASP A 55 -10.42 -4.29 2.47
C ASP A 55 -11.53 -4.58 3.47
N THR A 56 -11.41 -4.00 4.67
CA THR A 56 -12.40 -4.10 5.75
C THR A 56 -13.47 -3.02 5.70
N THR A 57 -13.22 -1.88 5.02
CA THR A 57 -14.14 -0.73 4.99
C THR A 57 -14.83 -0.49 3.65
N GLY A 58 -14.40 -1.18 2.58
CA GLY A 58 -14.94 -0.99 1.23
C GLY A 58 -14.39 0.29 0.60
N SER A 59 -13.21 0.72 1.06
CA SER A 59 -12.56 1.98 0.66
C SER A 59 -11.45 1.78 -0.38
N PHE A 60 -11.19 0.54 -0.80
CA PHE A 60 -10.28 0.30 -1.92
C PHE A 60 -10.83 0.94 -3.20
N ARG A 61 -10.00 1.76 -3.86
CA ARG A 61 -10.32 2.48 -5.10
C ARG A 61 -9.17 2.27 -6.08
N PRO A 62 -9.27 1.32 -7.03
CA PRO A 62 -8.17 1.03 -7.96
C PRO A 62 -7.78 2.24 -8.81
N GLU A 63 -8.72 3.15 -9.08
CA GLU A 63 -8.48 4.39 -9.82
C GLU A 63 -7.41 5.24 -9.14
N ARG A 64 -7.39 5.26 -7.79
CA ARG A 64 -6.40 6.02 -7.05
C ARG A 64 -4.98 5.46 -7.21
N ILE A 65 -4.85 4.14 -7.33
CA ILE A 65 -3.56 3.49 -7.59
C ILE A 65 -3.09 3.85 -9.00
N LEU A 66 -3.98 3.83 -10.00
CA LEU A 66 -3.67 4.23 -11.37
C LEU A 66 -3.25 5.71 -11.47
N GLU A 67 -3.88 6.59 -10.68
CA GLU A 67 -3.45 7.99 -10.60
C GLU A 67 -2.03 8.14 -10.05
N ILE A 68 -1.69 7.44 -8.96
CA ILE A 68 -0.34 7.46 -8.39
C ILE A 68 0.66 6.87 -9.38
N GLN A 69 0.30 5.77 -10.04
CA GLN A 69 1.09 5.14 -11.10
C GLN A 69 1.43 6.12 -12.22
N LYS A 70 0.41 6.83 -12.71
CA LYS A 70 0.55 7.84 -13.77
C LYS A 70 1.47 8.98 -13.34
N GLN A 71 1.34 9.47 -12.11
CA GLN A 71 2.22 10.52 -11.57
C GLN A 71 3.69 10.08 -11.48
N GLN A 72 3.95 8.79 -11.32
CA GLN A 72 5.30 8.21 -11.27
C GLN A 72 5.83 7.72 -12.62
N ASN A 73 5.08 7.93 -13.72
CA ASN A 73 5.43 7.45 -15.07
C ASN A 73 5.75 5.94 -15.14
N LEU A 74 5.05 5.12 -14.35
CA LEU A 74 5.25 3.67 -14.32
C LEU A 74 4.44 2.99 -15.44
N THR A 75 5.07 2.08 -16.17
CA THR A 75 4.50 1.50 -17.42
C THR A 75 3.94 0.09 -17.27
N PHE A 76 4.15 -0.58 -16.14
CA PHE A 76 3.67 -1.94 -15.90
C PHE A 76 2.25 -1.94 -15.30
N ASP A 77 1.50 -3.01 -15.52
CA ASP A 77 0.16 -3.15 -14.95
C ASP A 77 0.26 -3.49 -13.45
N ILE A 78 0.01 -2.48 -12.61
CA ILE A 78 0.04 -2.63 -11.16
C ILE A 78 -1.16 -3.45 -10.67
N LEU A 79 -2.31 -3.35 -11.34
CA LEU A 79 -3.53 -3.96 -10.86
C LEU A 79 -3.49 -5.49 -11.00
N GLU A 80 -2.80 -6.03 -12.00
CA GLU A 80 -2.55 -7.48 -12.12
C GLU A 80 -1.80 -8.07 -10.93
N LYS A 81 -1.05 -7.24 -10.18
CA LYS A 81 -0.23 -7.66 -9.04
C LYS A 81 -0.92 -7.45 -7.69
N ILE A 82 -2.16 -6.97 -7.69
CA ILE A 82 -2.95 -6.73 -6.48
C ILE A 82 -4.15 -7.67 -6.46
N THR A 83 -4.15 -8.62 -5.54
CA THR A 83 -5.36 -9.38 -5.19
C THR A 83 -6.09 -8.67 -4.07
N VAL A 84 -7.38 -8.35 -4.28
CA VAL A 84 -8.21 -7.68 -3.28
C VAL A 84 -9.18 -8.68 -2.67
N SER A 85 -9.20 -8.75 -1.34
CA SER A 85 -10.20 -9.50 -0.58
C SER A 85 -11.06 -8.55 0.23
N ARG A 86 -12.39 -8.61 0.04
CA ARG A 86 -13.34 -7.83 0.85
C ARG A 86 -13.66 -8.61 2.11
N ILE A 87 -13.31 -8.05 3.26
CA ILE A 87 -13.65 -8.62 4.57
C ILE A 87 -14.97 -8.00 5.02
N THR A 88 -16.00 -8.82 5.19
CA THR A 88 -17.38 -8.39 5.48
C THR A 88 -17.83 -8.73 6.90
N ASN A 89 -17.13 -9.63 7.59
CA ASN A 89 -17.42 -10.06 8.94
C ASN A 89 -16.13 -10.49 9.66
N THR A 90 -16.26 -10.78 10.96
CA THR A 90 -15.19 -11.32 11.81
C THR A 90 -15.49 -12.75 12.26
N SER A 91 -16.51 -13.39 11.69
CA SER A 91 -16.85 -14.79 11.96
C SER A 91 -15.96 -15.70 11.13
N GLU A 92 -15.45 -16.78 11.72
CA GLU A 92 -14.76 -17.86 10.99
C GLU A 92 -15.64 -18.48 9.89
#